data_AF-A0A9D2SJG1-F1
#
_entry.id   AF-A0A9D2SJG1-F1
#
_cell.length_a   1.000
_cell.length_b   1.000
_cell.length_c   1.000
_cell.angle_alpha   90.00
_cell.angle_beta   90.00
_cell.angle_gamma   90.00
#
_symmetry.space_group_name_H-M   'P 1'
#
loop_
_entity.id
_entity.type
_entity.pdbx_description
1 polymer ?
#
loop_
_entity_poly.entity_id
_entity_poly.type
_entity_poly.pdbx_seq_one_letter_code
_entity_poly.pdbx_strand_id
1 'polypeptide(L)'
;MKKIKFCVDQIVYKNIPGHRYIKINGWILSTETDTVQVFSVLNGKQIHHKRFAVERPDVQKKFKRKNVRLKCGFDIQIDLKETIPKEYVLYVKKNGVLQKLYKLGGSDFAEIEDTKSLTLNIDGIYIDKSHIVVNGWSVSQADRDVQYKVTDNLGNDVEVSLELRKRQDLYKLRLTDKKHILCGFKATFLYDKDKKYVFEATDTVDKKDVPLVPDELWKAHRYEARKGFIVQALKKAKVKNFYKVYKYIAENGVKGLRGYLIERINSTVKPYDEWFKEQQLTEKEIEAQKNKKFDYQPKISVIVPTYNTPMKFLREMIESLQNQTYANWELCIGDGSEGN
;
A
#
# COMPACT_ATOMS: atom_id res chain seq x y z
N MET A 1 -26.55 -21.73 27.67
CA MET A 1 -25.42 -22.11 26.80
C MET A 1 -24.45 -20.94 26.66
N LYS A 2 -23.12 -21.16 26.77
CA LYS A 2 -22.13 -20.09 26.57
C LYS A 2 -22.17 -19.61 25.11
N LYS A 3 -22.63 -18.37 24.87
CA LYS A 3 -22.62 -17.72 23.56
C LYS A 3 -21.18 -17.63 23.03
N ILE A 4 -20.94 -18.09 21.81
CA ILE A 4 -19.65 -17.96 21.12
C ILE A 4 -19.41 -16.46 20.91
N LYS A 5 -18.28 -15.95 21.40
CA LYS A 5 -17.87 -14.55 21.17
C LYS A 5 -17.24 -14.42 19.80
N PHE A 6 -17.68 -13.45 19.03
CA PHE A 6 -17.20 -13.19 17.68
C PHE A 6 -17.41 -11.72 17.33
N CYS A 7 -16.86 -11.31 16.19
CA CYS A 7 -17.22 -10.08 15.50
C CYS A 7 -17.08 -10.32 13.99
N VAL A 8 -18.02 -9.76 13.23
CA VAL A 8 -17.85 -9.54 11.80
C VAL A 8 -17.37 -8.11 11.66
N ASP A 9 -16.12 -7.95 11.21
CA ASP A 9 -15.52 -6.62 11.09
C ASP A 9 -16.03 -5.93 9.82
N GLN A 10 -16.24 -6.69 8.74
CA GLN A 10 -16.75 -6.19 7.47
C GLN A 10 -17.43 -7.29 6.65
N ILE A 11 -18.43 -6.86 5.89
CA ILE A 11 -19.04 -7.63 4.81
C ILE A 11 -19.19 -6.73 3.58
N VAL A 12 -18.89 -7.27 2.39
CA VAL A 12 -19.06 -6.59 1.10
C VAL A 12 -19.65 -7.56 0.10
N TYR A 13 -20.65 -7.10 -0.64
CA TYR A 13 -21.18 -7.78 -1.81
C TYR A 13 -20.60 -7.13 -3.07
N LYS A 14 -19.67 -7.81 -3.72
CA LYS A 14 -19.08 -7.35 -4.98
C LYS A 14 -19.95 -7.81 -6.13
N ASN A 15 -20.54 -6.86 -6.85
CA ASN A 15 -21.39 -7.12 -8.01
C ASN A 15 -20.82 -6.39 -9.23
N ILE A 16 -19.71 -6.91 -9.73
CA ILE A 16 -19.07 -6.39 -10.94
C ILE A 16 -19.56 -7.28 -12.11
N PRO A 17 -19.85 -6.71 -13.30
CA PRO A 17 -20.17 -7.52 -14.47
C PRO A 17 -19.11 -8.61 -14.71
N GLY A 18 -19.55 -9.88 -14.76
CA GLY A 18 -18.69 -11.06 -14.90
C GLY A 18 -17.98 -11.53 -13.61
N HIS A 19 -17.99 -10.75 -12.53
CA HIS A 19 -17.28 -11.06 -11.28
C HIS A 19 -18.12 -10.70 -10.05
N ARG A 20 -18.90 -11.66 -9.57
CA ARG A 20 -19.75 -11.49 -8.39
C ARG A 20 -19.27 -12.34 -7.22
N TYR A 21 -19.08 -11.73 -6.05
CA TYR A 21 -18.67 -12.47 -4.85
C TYR A 21 -19.09 -11.77 -3.56
N ILE A 22 -19.22 -12.53 -2.47
CA ILE A 22 -19.36 -11.98 -1.12
C ILE A 22 -18.02 -12.14 -0.41
N LYS A 23 -17.55 -11.07 0.24
CA LYS A 23 -16.36 -11.10 1.09
C LYS A 23 -16.72 -10.73 2.52
N ILE A 24 -16.25 -11.53 3.47
CA ILE A 24 -16.56 -11.36 4.89
C ILE A 24 -15.28 -11.56 5.68
N ASN A 25 -14.99 -10.65 6.58
CA ASN A 25 -13.89 -10.82 7.52
C ASN A 25 -14.35 -10.58 8.97
N GLY A 26 -13.60 -11.15 9.90
CA GLY A 26 -13.95 -11.08 11.30
C GLY A 26 -13.06 -11.95 12.17
N TRP A 27 -13.53 -12.24 13.36
CA TRP A 27 -12.87 -13.16 14.29
C TRP A 27 -13.87 -13.96 15.12
N ILE A 28 -13.46 -15.16 15.50
CA ILE A 28 -14.22 -16.06 16.38
C ILE A 28 -13.31 -16.41 17.56
N LEU A 29 -13.73 -16.04 18.77
CA LEU A 29 -12.95 -16.30 19.97
C LEU A 29 -12.80 -17.81 20.20
N SER A 30 -11.58 -18.29 20.09
CA SER A 30 -11.23 -19.71 20.14
C SER A 30 -9.85 -19.90 20.75
N THR A 31 -9.67 -21.02 21.44
CA THR A 31 -8.42 -21.52 22.02
C THR A 31 -7.85 -22.62 21.14
N GLU A 32 -6.63 -23.09 21.42
CA GLU A 32 -6.00 -24.19 20.66
C GLU A 32 -6.75 -25.53 20.80
N THR A 33 -7.46 -25.74 21.91
CA THR A 33 -8.27 -26.95 22.13
C THR A 33 -9.65 -26.88 21.48
N ASP A 34 -10.06 -25.71 20.97
CA ASP A 34 -11.39 -25.55 20.38
C ASP A 34 -11.43 -26.03 18.93
N THR A 35 -12.39 -26.90 18.62
CA THR A 35 -12.72 -27.25 17.24
C THR A 35 -13.68 -26.20 16.68
N VAL A 36 -13.29 -25.50 15.60
CA VAL A 36 -14.08 -24.40 15.01
C VAL A 36 -14.29 -24.61 13.51
N GLN A 37 -15.52 -24.94 13.14
CA GLN A 37 -15.97 -25.02 11.76
C GLN A 37 -16.85 -23.82 11.43
N VAL A 38 -16.73 -23.30 10.21
CA VAL A 38 -17.50 -22.15 9.73
C VAL A 38 -18.19 -22.57 8.44
N PHE A 39 -19.47 -22.24 8.31
CA PHE A 39 -20.31 -22.65 7.20
C PHE A 39 -21.06 -21.46 6.63
N SER A 40 -21.29 -21.49 5.33
CA SER A 40 -22.04 -20.47 4.61
C SER A 40 -23.27 -21.09 4.00
N VAL A 41 -24.41 -20.44 4.20
CA VAL A 41 -25.67 -20.79 3.56
C VAL A 41 -26.08 -19.60 2.69
N LEU A 42 -26.28 -19.86 1.40
CA LEU A 42 -26.70 -18.88 0.41
C LEU A 42 -28.03 -19.34 -0.17
N ASN A 43 -29.05 -18.47 -0.14
CA ASN A 43 -30.39 -18.76 -0.65
C ASN A 43 -30.94 -20.12 -0.14
N GLY A 44 -30.74 -20.40 1.15
CA GLY A 44 -31.17 -21.64 1.80
C GLY A 44 -30.29 -22.87 1.54
N LYS A 45 -29.28 -22.81 0.65
CA LYS A 45 -28.37 -23.94 0.37
C LYS A 45 -27.00 -23.72 0.99
N GLN A 46 -26.47 -24.75 1.65
CA GLN A 46 -25.09 -24.70 2.14
C GLN A 46 -24.12 -24.69 0.95
N ILE A 47 -23.15 -23.78 0.99
CA ILE A 47 -22.18 -23.57 -0.08
C ILE A 47 -20.75 -23.73 0.45
N HIS A 48 -19.84 -24.11 -0.45
CA HIS A 48 -18.42 -24.06 -0.18
C HIS A 48 -17.92 -22.61 -0.23
N HIS A 49 -16.95 -22.25 0.63
CA HIS A 49 -16.29 -20.96 0.60
C HIS A 49 -14.79 -21.12 0.84
N LYS A 50 -14.00 -20.23 0.24
CA LYS A 50 -12.58 -20.12 0.57
C LYS A 50 -12.47 -19.41 1.92
N ARG A 51 -11.78 -20.03 2.87
CA ARG A 51 -11.50 -19.45 4.19
C ARG A 51 -10.02 -19.37 4.44
N PHE A 52 -9.56 -18.20 4.84
CA PHE A 52 -8.20 -17.99 5.31
C PHE A 52 -8.21 -17.65 6.79
N ALA A 53 -7.40 -18.37 7.57
CA ALA A 53 -7.16 -18.00 8.95
C ALA A 53 -6.30 -16.73 8.99
N VAL A 54 -6.72 -15.75 9.79
CA VAL A 54 -6.03 -14.46 9.92
C VAL A 54 -5.51 -14.33 11.34
N GLU A 55 -4.26 -13.91 11.48
CA GLU A 55 -3.68 -13.63 12.77
C GLU A 55 -4.30 -12.37 13.38
N ARG A 56 -4.71 -12.52 14.64
CA ARG A 56 -5.38 -11.51 15.43
C ARG A 56 -4.71 -11.40 16.80
N PRO A 57 -3.46 -10.85 16.86
CA PRO A 57 -2.79 -10.52 18.12
C PRO A 57 -3.65 -9.64 19.03
N ASP A 58 -4.66 -9.05 18.43
CA ASP A 58 -5.58 -8.16 19.05
C ASP A 58 -6.62 -8.70 19.95
N VAL A 59 -7.28 -9.68 19.39
CA VAL A 59 -8.27 -10.45 20.09
C VAL A 59 -7.53 -11.14 21.23
N GLN A 60 -6.30 -11.62 21.01
CA GLN A 60 -5.43 -12.11 22.08
C GLN A 60 -5.17 -11.06 23.18
N LYS A 61 -4.71 -9.84 22.86
CA LYS A 61 -4.47 -8.80 23.89
C LYS A 61 -5.78 -8.40 24.61
N LYS A 62 -6.89 -8.31 23.88
CA LYS A 62 -8.20 -7.94 24.45
C LYS A 62 -8.75 -9.03 25.36
N PHE A 63 -8.43 -10.29 25.09
CA PHE A 63 -8.92 -11.46 25.82
C PHE A 63 -7.76 -12.28 26.42
N LYS A 64 -6.70 -11.64 26.94
CA LYS A 64 -5.48 -12.29 27.46
C LYS A 64 -5.75 -13.47 28.40
N ARG A 65 -6.73 -13.33 29.30
CA ARG A 65 -7.10 -14.35 30.30
C ARG A 65 -7.77 -15.61 29.71
N LYS A 66 -7.92 -15.71 28.38
CA LYS A 66 -8.69 -16.77 27.71
C LYS A 66 -7.87 -17.65 26.77
N ASN A 67 -6.53 -17.58 26.80
CA ASN A 67 -5.64 -18.40 25.94
C ASN A 67 -6.10 -18.46 24.48
N VAL A 68 -6.45 -17.31 23.92
CA VAL A 68 -7.00 -17.22 22.57
C VAL A 68 -5.90 -17.57 21.57
N ARG A 69 -6.21 -18.40 20.56
CA ARG A 69 -5.27 -18.72 19.47
C ARG A 69 -4.97 -17.48 18.64
N LEU A 70 -3.74 -17.36 18.13
CA LEU A 70 -3.34 -16.20 17.33
C LEU A 70 -4.16 -16.14 16.03
N LYS A 71 -4.40 -17.28 15.39
CA LYS A 71 -5.17 -17.39 14.13
C LYS A 71 -6.68 -17.48 14.36
N CYS A 72 -7.23 -16.65 15.25
CA CYS A 72 -8.67 -16.64 15.54
C CYS A 72 -9.49 -15.80 14.55
N GLY A 73 -8.85 -15.08 13.62
CA GLY A 73 -9.50 -14.34 12.55
C GLY A 73 -9.91 -15.21 11.37
N PHE A 74 -10.85 -14.71 10.57
CA PHE A 74 -11.25 -15.33 9.30
C PHE A 74 -11.37 -14.26 8.21
N ASP A 75 -10.96 -14.63 6.99
CA ASP A 75 -11.32 -13.96 5.73
C ASP A 75 -12.00 -15.01 4.85
N ILE A 76 -13.26 -14.78 4.50
CA ILE A 76 -14.12 -15.67 3.74
C ILE A 76 -14.46 -14.99 2.43
N GLN A 77 -14.25 -15.72 1.34
CA GLN A 77 -14.68 -15.29 0.01
C GLN A 77 -15.55 -16.37 -0.63
N ILE A 78 -16.71 -15.94 -1.10
CA ILE A 78 -17.72 -16.76 -1.76
C ILE A 78 -17.88 -16.26 -3.17
N ASP A 79 -17.44 -17.04 -4.14
CA ASP A 79 -17.70 -16.78 -5.55
C ASP A 79 -19.17 -17.11 -5.85
N LEU A 80 -19.92 -16.12 -6.32
CA LEU A 80 -21.34 -16.26 -6.63
C LEU A 80 -21.59 -16.64 -8.09
N LYS A 81 -20.60 -16.47 -8.98
CA LYS A 81 -20.78 -16.60 -10.43
C LYS A 81 -22.03 -15.81 -10.87
N GLU A 82 -22.95 -16.45 -11.57
CA GLU A 82 -24.22 -15.87 -12.01
C GLU A 82 -25.31 -15.77 -10.92
N THR A 83 -25.08 -16.35 -9.73
CA THR A 83 -26.10 -16.41 -8.67
C THR A 83 -26.36 -15.02 -8.10
N ILE A 84 -27.64 -14.63 -8.04
CA ILE A 84 -28.05 -13.40 -7.35
C ILE A 84 -28.37 -13.75 -5.88
N PRO A 85 -27.67 -13.14 -4.91
CA PRO A 85 -27.91 -13.43 -3.51
C PRO A 85 -29.23 -12.78 -3.05
N LYS A 86 -30.12 -13.57 -2.44
CA LYS A 86 -31.37 -13.12 -1.81
C LYS A 86 -31.28 -13.20 -0.29
N GLU A 87 -30.57 -14.21 0.21
CA GLU A 87 -30.29 -14.40 1.62
C GLU A 87 -28.90 -15.01 1.78
N TYR A 88 -28.17 -14.55 2.79
CA TYR A 88 -26.91 -15.17 3.20
C TYR A 88 -26.86 -15.32 4.72
N VAL A 89 -26.36 -16.47 5.17
CA VAL A 89 -26.18 -16.74 6.60
C VAL A 89 -24.80 -17.35 6.85
N LEU A 90 -24.06 -16.76 7.78
CA LEU A 90 -22.79 -17.29 8.29
C LEU A 90 -23.03 -18.03 9.60
N TYR A 91 -22.62 -19.28 9.66
CA TYR A 91 -22.68 -20.12 10.86
C TYR A 91 -21.29 -20.48 11.36
N VAL A 92 -21.19 -20.68 12.67
CA VAL A 92 -20.03 -21.33 13.30
C VAL A 92 -20.50 -22.53 14.10
N LYS A 93 -19.78 -23.65 14.01
CA LYS A 93 -19.89 -24.77 14.93
C LYS A 93 -18.61 -24.83 15.76
N LYS A 94 -18.72 -24.60 17.06
CA LYS A 94 -17.61 -24.63 18.01
C LYS A 94 -17.85 -25.71 19.06
N ASN A 95 -16.98 -26.71 19.13
CA ASN A 95 -17.10 -27.86 20.06
C ASN A 95 -18.52 -28.46 20.04
N GLY A 96 -19.04 -28.72 18.84
CA GLY A 96 -20.40 -29.25 18.66
C GLY A 96 -21.54 -28.22 18.68
N VAL A 97 -21.34 -27.05 19.30
CA VAL A 97 -22.37 -26.01 19.41
C VAL A 97 -22.46 -25.16 18.14
N LEU A 98 -23.60 -25.19 17.47
CA LEU A 98 -23.90 -24.37 16.30
C LEU A 98 -24.45 -22.99 16.71
N GLN A 99 -23.93 -21.92 16.11
CA GLN A 99 -24.41 -20.56 16.31
C GLN A 99 -24.40 -19.79 14.98
N LYS A 100 -25.45 -19.00 14.77
CA LYS A 100 -25.51 -18.01 13.68
C LYS A 100 -24.62 -16.81 14.04
N LEU A 101 -23.67 -16.49 13.17
CA LEU A 101 -22.79 -15.33 13.31
C LEU A 101 -23.37 -14.09 12.65
N TYR A 102 -23.93 -14.24 11.46
CA TYR A 102 -24.39 -13.12 10.66
C TYR A 102 -25.50 -13.55 9.71
N LYS A 103 -26.41 -12.64 9.39
CA LYS A 103 -27.49 -12.83 8.42
C LYS A 103 -27.59 -11.58 7.55
N LEU A 104 -27.75 -11.79 6.25
CA LEU A 104 -28.13 -10.78 5.27
C LEU A 104 -29.44 -11.21 4.60
N GLY A 105 -30.41 -10.30 4.52
CA GLY A 105 -31.58 -10.38 3.67
C GLY A 105 -31.42 -9.57 2.38
N GLY A 106 -32.45 -9.57 1.53
CA GLY A 106 -32.42 -8.93 0.21
C GLY A 106 -32.10 -7.43 0.25
N SER A 107 -32.69 -6.69 1.20
CA SER A 107 -32.41 -5.26 1.39
C SER A 107 -30.96 -4.98 1.79
N ASP A 108 -30.38 -5.85 2.63
CA ASP A 108 -29.04 -5.65 3.16
C ASP A 108 -27.99 -5.72 2.05
N PHE A 109 -28.20 -6.55 1.03
CA PHE A 109 -27.27 -6.65 -0.10
C PHE A 109 -27.11 -5.36 -0.87
N ALA A 110 -28.18 -4.57 -1.03
CA ALA A 110 -28.12 -3.28 -1.70
C ALA A 110 -27.26 -2.27 -0.91
N GLU A 111 -27.27 -2.33 0.43
CA GLU A 111 -26.48 -1.43 1.29
C GLU A 111 -24.98 -1.73 1.28
N ILE A 112 -24.62 -3.00 1.08
CA ILE A 112 -23.22 -3.47 1.08
C ILE A 112 -22.70 -3.74 -0.34
N GLU A 113 -23.48 -3.40 -1.36
CA GLU A 113 -23.14 -3.60 -2.77
C GLU A 113 -22.00 -2.68 -3.17
N ASP A 114 -21.00 -3.27 -3.82
CA ASP A 114 -19.87 -2.56 -4.38
C ASP A 114 -19.69 -3.02 -5.83
N THR A 115 -20.08 -2.14 -6.75
CA THR A 115 -19.97 -2.34 -8.20
C THR A 115 -18.62 -1.86 -8.75
N LYS A 116 -17.76 -1.26 -7.90
CA LYS A 116 -16.47 -0.72 -8.29
C LYS A 116 -15.48 -1.85 -8.50
N SER A 117 -14.92 -1.89 -9.70
CA SER A 117 -13.95 -2.90 -10.10
C SER A 117 -12.52 -2.39 -10.01
N LEU A 118 -12.32 -1.07 -10.10
CA LEU A 118 -11.00 -0.49 -10.09
C LEU A 118 -10.60 -0.01 -8.69
N THR A 119 -9.48 -0.52 -8.20
CA THR A 119 -8.77 0.09 -7.07
C THR A 119 -7.61 0.91 -7.60
N LEU A 120 -7.61 2.22 -7.35
CA LEU A 120 -6.47 3.12 -7.55
C LEU A 120 -6.00 3.62 -6.19
N ASN A 121 -4.69 3.71 -5.99
CA ASN A 121 -4.07 4.35 -4.84
C ASN A 121 -2.86 5.15 -5.32
N ILE A 122 -2.71 6.36 -4.78
CA ILE A 122 -1.62 7.27 -5.11
C ILE A 122 -0.67 7.30 -3.93
N ASP A 123 0.56 6.83 -4.16
CA ASP A 123 1.64 6.84 -3.18
C ASP A 123 2.23 8.26 -3.04
N GLY A 124 2.26 9.01 -4.14
CA GLY A 124 2.70 10.40 -4.12
C GLY A 124 2.57 11.10 -5.47
N ILE A 125 2.34 12.41 -5.41
CA ILE A 125 2.37 13.31 -6.56
C ILE A 125 3.38 14.41 -6.24
N TYR A 126 4.29 14.69 -7.16
CA TYR A 126 5.26 15.77 -7.00
C TYR A 126 5.67 16.33 -8.36
N ILE A 127 6.22 17.54 -8.34
CA ILE A 127 6.85 18.15 -9.50
C ILE A 127 8.36 17.90 -9.46
N ASP A 128 8.91 17.41 -10.56
CA ASP A 128 10.34 17.29 -10.82
C ASP A 128 10.70 18.18 -12.02
N LYS A 129 11.34 19.32 -11.74
CA LYS A 129 11.65 20.37 -12.72
C LYS A 129 10.40 20.82 -13.51
N SER A 130 10.27 20.36 -14.76
CA SER A 130 9.17 20.68 -15.68
C SER A 130 8.13 19.56 -15.82
N HIS A 131 8.19 18.53 -14.98
CA HIS A 131 7.32 17.37 -15.06
C HIS A 131 6.50 17.18 -13.79
N ILE A 132 5.24 16.78 -13.95
CA ILE A 132 4.47 16.18 -12.86
C ILE A 132 4.74 14.68 -12.87
N VAL A 133 5.01 14.14 -11.68
CA VAL A 133 5.19 12.72 -11.44
C VAL A 133 4.09 12.21 -10.53
N VAL A 134 3.34 11.21 -10.99
CA VAL A 134 2.31 10.50 -10.23
C VAL A 134 2.79 9.08 -9.98
N ASN A 135 2.98 8.71 -8.72
CA ASN A 135 3.34 7.36 -8.31
C ASN A 135 2.17 6.72 -7.58
N GLY A 136 1.97 5.42 -7.83
CA GLY A 136 0.91 4.69 -7.16
C GLY A 136 0.83 3.24 -7.58
N TRP A 137 -0.34 2.67 -7.34
CA TRP A 137 -0.69 1.34 -7.82
C TRP A 137 -2.17 1.25 -8.14
N SER A 138 -2.52 0.37 -9.07
CA SER A 138 -3.91 0.08 -9.39
C SER A 138 -4.15 -1.39 -9.70
N VAL A 139 -5.33 -1.89 -9.37
CA VAL A 139 -5.72 -3.28 -9.60
C VAL A 139 -7.19 -3.33 -9.98
N SER A 140 -7.52 -4.03 -11.07
CA SER A 140 -8.90 -4.44 -11.36
C SER A 140 -9.24 -5.71 -10.58
N GLN A 141 -10.36 -5.68 -9.89
CA GLN A 141 -10.93 -6.84 -9.20
C GLN A 141 -11.68 -7.78 -10.16
N ALA A 142 -11.82 -7.37 -11.43
CA ALA A 142 -12.39 -8.15 -12.52
C ALA A 142 -11.32 -8.70 -13.48
N ASP A 143 -10.05 -8.74 -13.04
CA ASP A 143 -8.95 -9.29 -13.86
C ASP A 143 -8.72 -8.55 -15.19
N ARG A 144 -9.14 -7.29 -15.28
CA ARG A 144 -8.96 -6.44 -16.46
C ARG A 144 -7.66 -5.64 -16.38
N ASP A 145 -7.08 -5.37 -17.55
CA ASP A 145 -5.93 -4.49 -17.65
C ASP A 145 -6.32 -3.05 -17.29
N VAL A 146 -5.45 -2.40 -16.51
CA VAL A 146 -5.65 -1.00 -16.13
C VAL A 146 -4.82 -0.11 -17.05
N GLN A 147 -5.50 0.83 -17.69
CA GLN A 147 -4.91 1.84 -18.56
C GLN A 147 -4.88 3.18 -17.83
N TYR A 148 -3.94 4.03 -18.24
CA TYR A 148 -3.73 5.35 -17.64
C TYR A 148 -3.69 6.42 -18.72
N LYS A 149 -4.26 7.57 -18.40
CA LYS A 149 -4.33 8.71 -19.30
C LYS A 149 -4.24 10.01 -18.49
N VAL A 150 -3.67 11.04 -19.11
CA VAL A 150 -3.72 12.40 -18.57
C VAL A 150 -4.41 13.29 -19.59
N THR A 151 -5.37 14.07 -19.12
CA THR A 151 -6.01 15.13 -19.92
C THR A 151 -5.79 16.49 -19.28
N ASP A 152 -5.71 17.53 -20.10
CA ASP A 152 -5.75 18.92 -19.64
C ASP A 152 -7.19 19.38 -19.35
N ASN A 153 -7.34 20.62 -18.87
CA ASN A 153 -8.63 21.23 -18.56
C ASN A 153 -9.54 21.48 -19.78
N LEU A 154 -9.01 21.34 -21.00
CA LEU A 154 -9.77 21.40 -22.25
C LEU A 154 -10.16 19.99 -22.74
N GLY A 155 -9.73 18.95 -22.04
CA GLY A 155 -9.99 17.55 -22.39
C GLY A 155 -9.00 16.98 -23.41
N ASN A 156 -7.92 17.70 -23.73
CA ASN A 156 -6.90 17.21 -24.66
C ASN A 156 -5.97 16.21 -23.96
N ASP A 157 -5.58 15.18 -24.70
CA ASP A 157 -4.64 14.17 -24.24
C ASP A 157 -3.24 14.76 -24.08
N VAL A 158 -2.61 14.47 -22.95
CA VAL A 158 -1.23 14.83 -22.67
C VAL A 158 -0.37 13.58 -22.82
N GLU A 159 0.79 13.72 -23.46
CA GLU A 159 1.73 12.60 -23.58
C GLU A 159 2.32 12.23 -22.22
N VAL A 160 2.23 10.95 -21.86
CA VAL A 160 2.66 10.44 -20.55
C VAL A 160 3.69 9.34 -20.75
N SER A 161 4.84 9.49 -20.10
CA SER A 161 5.80 8.41 -19.88
C SER A 161 5.33 7.54 -18.71
N LEU A 162 4.98 6.28 -18.98
CA LEU A 162 4.46 5.34 -18.00
C LEU A 162 5.46 4.20 -17.74
N GLU A 163 5.92 4.08 -16.49
CA GLU A 163 6.72 2.95 -16.02
C GLU A 163 5.88 2.07 -15.08
N LEU A 164 5.66 0.80 -15.44
CA LEU A 164 5.03 -0.17 -14.55
C LEU A 164 6.05 -0.82 -13.60
N ARG A 165 5.63 -1.09 -12.35
CA ARG A 165 6.50 -1.59 -11.28
C ARG A 165 5.87 -2.75 -10.53
N LYS A 166 6.70 -3.70 -10.12
CA LYS A 166 6.27 -4.84 -9.29
C LYS A 166 6.05 -4.37 -7.84
N ARG A 167 4.91 -4.75 -7.26
CA ARG A 167 4.52 -4.44 -5.87
C ARG A 167 4.40 -5.70 -5.02
N GLN A 168 5.56 -6.26 -4.67
CA GLN A 168 5.65 -7.48 -3.84
C GLN A 168 5.07 -7.27 -2.43
N ASP A 169 5.17 -6.06 -1.91
CA ASP A 169 4.57 -5.63 -0.64
C ASP A 169 3.04 -5.83 -0.65
N LEU A 170 2.37 -5.46 -1.73
CA LEU A 170 0.91 -5.60 -1.86
C LEU A 170 0.47 -7.06 -1.93
N TYR A 171 1.26 -7.91 -2.58
CA TYR A 171 1.01 -9.36 -2.61
C TYR A 171 1.13 -9.98 -1.22
N LYS A 172 2.19 -9.65 -0.47
CA LYS A 172 2.39 -10.10 0.93
C LYS A 172 1.23 -9.65 1.83
N LEU A 173 0.67 -8.47 1.57
CA LEU A 173 -0.49 -7.92 2.29
C LEU A 173 -1.85 -8.44 1.77
N ARG A 174 -1.87 -9.31 0.75
CA ARG A 174 -3.11 -9.82 0.10
C ARG A 174 -4.04 -8.69 -0.38
N LEU A 175 -3.43 -7.65 -0.92
CA LEU A 175 -4.08 -6.54 -1.61
C LEU A 175 -4.12 -6.75 -3.13
N THR A 176 -3.23 -7.62 -3.63
CA THR A 176 -3.19 -8.07 -5.02
C THR A 176 -2.79 -9.55 -5.05
N ASP A 177 -3.07 -10.22 -6.17
CA ASP A 177 -2.64 -11.61 -6.42
C ASP A 177 -1.32 -11.64 -7.19
N LYS A 178 -0.64 -12.80 -7.21
CA LYS A 178 0.64 -12.97 -7.91
C LYS A 178 0.57 -12.60 -9.39
N LYS A 179 -0.59 -12.85 -10.03
CA LYS A 179 -0.87 -12.47 -11.43
C LYS A 179 -0.88 -10.95 -11.66
N HIS A 180 -1.28 -10.17 -10.65
CA HIS A 180 -1.38 -8.72 -10.70
C HIS A 180 -0.27 -8.06 -9.88
N ILE A 181 0.93 -8.67 -9.86
CA ILE A 181 2.05 -8.13 -9.09
C ILE A 181 2.65 -6.89 -9.77
N LEU A 182 2.52 -6.77 -11.10
CA LEU A 182 2.92 -5.61 -11.89
C LEU A 182 1.82 -4.54 -11.87
N CYS A 183 1.42 -4.13 -10.66
CA CYS A 183 0.30 -3.20 -10.46
C CYS A 183 0.75 -1.80 -10.00
N GLY A 184 2.04 -1.59 -9.77
CA GLY A 184 2.61 -0.27 -9.47
C GLY A 184 2.84 0.53 -10.75
N PHE A 185 2.80 1.85 -10.65
CA PHE A 185 3.09 2.73 -11.77
C PHE A 185 3.83 4.00 -11.32
N LYS A 186 4.60 4.56 -12.25
CA LYS A 186 5.08 5.93 -12.24
C LYS A 186 4.69 6.56 -13.58
N ALA A 187 3.81 7.55 -13.54
CA ALA A 187 3.40 8.33 -14.70
C ALA A 187 4.09 9.71 -14.63
N THR A 188 4.77 10.10 -15.70
CA THR A 188 5.53 11.34 -15.79
C THR A 188 5.12 12.09 -17.06
N PHE A 189 4.79 13.37 -16.95
CA PHE A 189 4.40 14.18 -18.10
C PHE A 189 4.80 15.65 -17.93
N LEU A 190 5.05 16.32 -19.06
CA LEU A 190 5.32 17.76 -19.09
C LEU A 190 4.06 18.54 -18.72
N TYR A 191 4.21 19.56 -17.89
CA TYR A 191 3.08 20.37 -17.44
C TYR A 191 3.31 21.86 -17.70
N ASP A 192 2.21 22.57 -17.87
CA ASP A 192 2.11 24.03 -17.91
C ASP A 192 1.55 24.49 -16.56
N LYS A 193 2.16 25.52 -15.98
CA LYS A 193 1.82 26.01 -14.63
C LYS A 193 0.40 26.55 -14.57
N ASP A 194 -0.09 27.12 -15.66
CA ASP A 194 -1.40 27.76 -15.73
C ASP A 194 -2.53 26.79 -16.12
N LYS A 195 -2.18 25.52 -16.38
CA LYS A 195 -3.14 24.46 -16.73
C LYS A 195 -3.43 23.54 -15.56
N LYS A 196 -4.62 22.95 -15.58
CA LYS A 196 -5.02 21.85 -14.68
C LYS A 196 -5.08 20.56 -15.46
N TYR A 197 -4.83 19.46 -14.77
CA TYR A 197 -4.78 18.14 -15.38
C TYR A 197 -5.66 17.16 -14.61
N VAL A 198 -6.04 16.08 -15.27
CA VAL A 198 -6.70 14.93 -14.66
C VAL A 198 -5.91 13.69 -15.03
N PHE A 199 -5.42 12.98 -14.02
CA PHE A 199 -4.87 11.64 -14.20
C PHE A 199 -6.00 10.62 -14.03
N GLU A 200 -6.33 9.92 -15.10
CA GLU A 200 -7.34 8.87 -15.14
C GLU A 200 -6.66 7.50 -15.12
N ALA A 201 -7.16 6.60 -14.28
CA ALA A 201 -6.94 5.16 -14.41
C ALA A 201 -8.27 4.49 -14.75
N THR A 202 -8.29 3.56 -15.70
CA THR A 202 -9.50 2.87 -16.14
C THR A 202 -9.23 1.39 -16.38
N ASP A 203 -10.16 0.52 -15.99
CA ASP A 203 -10.12 -0.91 -16.35
C ASP A 203 -11.06 -1.24 -17.53
N THR A 204 -11.39 -0.23 -18.34
CA THR A 204 -12.41 -0.18 -19.42
C THR A 204 -13.86 -0.09 -18.97
N VAL A 205 -14.19 -0.48 -17.73
CA VAL A 205 -15.57 -0.44 -17.21
C VAL A 205 -15.72 0.53 -16.05
N ASP A 206 -14.75 0.55 -15.14
CA ASP A 206 -14.68 1.50 -14.03
C ASP A 206 -13.45 2.38 -14.19
N LYS A 207 -13.60 3.64 -13.78
CA LYS A 207 -12.55 4.64 -13.91
C LYS A 207 -12.40 5.46 -12.64
N LYS A 208 -11.19 5.97 -12.43
CA LYS A 208 -10.84 6.82 -11.29
C LYS A 208 -9.99 7.98 -11.76
N ASP A 209 -10.48 9.17 -11.41
CA ASP A 209 -9.90 10.43 -11.81
C ASP A 209 -9.21 11.07 -10.60
N VAL A 210 -7.99 11.55 -10.82
CA VAL A 210 -7.19 12.28 -9.83
C VAL A 210 -6.91 13.66 -10.41
N PRO A 211 -7.57 14.72 -9.90
CA PRO A 211 -7.28 16.08 -10.35
C PRO A 211 -5.88 16.50 -9.89
N LEU A 212 -5.15 17.14 -10.79
CA LEU A 212 -3.79 17.60 -10.61
C LEU A 212 -3.74 19.10 -10.90
N VAL A 213 -3.52 19.91 -9.87
CA VAL A 213 -3.44 21.37 -9.99
C VAL A 213 -2.01 21.79 -9.64
N PRO A 214 -1.17 22.18 -10.62
CA PRO A 214 0.25 22.46 -10.39
C PRO A 214 0.53 23.42 -9.22
N ASP A 215 -0.23 24.51 -9.11
CA ASP A 215 -0.08 25.49 -8.02
C ASP A 215 -0.39 24.93 -6.62
N GLU A 216 -1.25 23.91 -6.53
CA GLU A 216 -1.51 23.19 -5.28
C GLU A 216 -0.37 22.20 -4.97
N LEU A 217 0.24 21.63 -6.01
CA LEU A 217 1.35 20.69 -5.88
C LEU A 217 2.63 21.38 -5.35
N TRP A 218 2.89 22.64 -5.76
CA TRP A 218 3.99 23.46 -5.21
C TRP A 218 3.77 23.84 -3.75
N LYS A 219 2.52 24.09 -3.33
CA LYS A 219 2.18 24.31 -1.91
C LYS A 219 2.27 23.02 -1.10
N ALA A 220 2.01 21.88 -1.73
CA ALA A 220 2.07 20.54 -1.15
C ALA A 220 3.49 19.96 -0.99
N HIS A 221 4.54 20.61 -1.56
CA HIS A 221 5.97 20.25 -1.42
C HIS A 221 6.50 20.31 0.02
N ARG A 222 5.65 20.55 1.02
CA ARG A 222 6.00 20.44 2.44
C ARG A 222 5.10 19.54 3.28
N TYR A 223 4.04 18.88 2.76
CA TYR A 223 3.14 18.13 3.66
C TYR A 223 2.13 17.12 3.05
N GLU A 224 1.78 17.15 1.75
CA GLU A 224 0.51 16.50 1.32
C GLU A 224 0.63 15.17 0.57
N ALA A 225 1.81 14.76 0.09
CA ALA A 225 2.03 13.37 -0.37
C ALA A 225 1.70 12.35 0.74
N ARG A 226 1.88 12.75 2.01
CA ARG A 226 1.54 11.97 3.19
C ARG A 226 0.03 12.00 3.52
N LYS A 227 -0.68 13.10 3.27
CA LYS A 227 -2.12 13.23 3.58
C LYS A 227 -3.01 12.41 2.66
N GLY A 228 -2.74 12.35 1.35
CA GLY A 228 -3.58 11.59 0.40
C GLY A 228 -3.61 10.09 0.74
N PHE A 229 -2.44 9.53 1.01
CA PHE A 229 -2.28 8.15 1.46
C PHE A 229 -2.87 7.93 2.86
N ILE A 230 -2.73 8.88 3.80
CA ILE A 230 -3.30 8.80 5.16
C ILE A 230 -4.84 8.96 5.15
N VAL A 231 -5.40 9.86 4.36
CA VAL A 231 -6.85 10.08 4.22
C VAL A 231 -7.51 8.93 3.46
N GLN A 232 -6.84 8.35 2.45
CA GLN A 232 -7.31 7.12 1.81
C GLN A 232 -7.08 5.88 2.68
N ALA A 233 -6.00 5.80 3.45
CA ALA A 233 -5.78 4.75 4.45
C ALA A 233 -6.75 4.87 5.62
N LEU A 234 -7.25 6.07 5.97
CA LEU A 234 -8.31 6.32 6.96
C LEU A 234 -9.71 6.08 6.39
N LYS A 235 -10.00 6.50 5.14
CA LYS A 235 -11.24 6.15 4.42
C LYS A 235 -11.33 4.64 4.16
N LYS A 236 -10.19 3.98 3.86
CA LYS A 236 -10.04 2.53 3.81
C LYS A 236 -9.68 1.91 5.17
N ALA A 237 -9.53 2.66 6.27
CA ALA A 237 -9.29 2.11 7.62
C ALA A 237 -10.54 1.46 8.22
N LYS A 238 -11.70 1.62 7.55
CA LYS A 238 -12.82 0.70 7.70
C LYS A 238 -12.48 -0.73 7.24
N VAL A 239 -11.32 -0.96 6.62
CA VAL A 239 -10.94 -2.22 5.96
C VAL A 239 -9.46 -2.54 6.22
N LYS A 240 -9.24 -3.67 6.91
CA LYS A 240 -8.02 -4.49 6.92
C LYS A 240 -6.85 -4.24 7.89
N ASN A 241 -6.84 -3.25 8.79
CA ASN A 241 -5.84 -3.24 9.89
C ASN A 241 -6.30 -2.55 11.19
N PHE A 242 -7.61 -2.59 11.48
CA PHE A 242 -8.25 -1.81 12.53
C PHE A 242 -7.64 -2.01 13.92
N TYR A 243 -7.14 -3.20 14.26
CA TYR A 243 -6.63 -3.38 15.62
C TYR A 243 -5.31 -2.68 15.92
N LYS A 244 -4.32 -2.75 15.02
CA LYS A 244 -3.02 -2.13 15.29
C LYS A 244 -3.18 -0.62 15.47
N VAL A 245 -4.23 -0.06 14.87
CA VAL A 245 -4.71 1.32 14.99
C VAL A 245 -5.48 1.55 16.30
N TYR A 246 -6.39 0.66 16.69
CA TYR A 246 -7.22 0.77 17.90
C TYR A 246 -6.43 0.68 19.22
N LYS A 247 -5.40 -0.18 19.30
CA LYS A 247 -4.51 -0.29 20.47
C LYS A 247 -3.76 1.02 20.76
N TYR A 248 -3.42 1.79 19.74
CA TYR A 248 -2.61 3.00 19.88
C TYR A 248 -3.47 4.25 20.16
N ILE A 249 -4.69 4.30 19.61
CA ILE A 249 -5.67 5.37 19.85
C ILE A 249 -6.17 5.36 21.31
N ALA A 250 -6.35 4.17 21.89
CA ALA A 250 -6.84 4.01 23.26
C ALA A 250 -5.80 4.37 24.35
N GLU A 251 -4.50 4.39 24.02
CA GLU A 251 -3.40 4.68 24.96
C GLU A 251 -2.88 6.14 24.81
N ASN A 252 -3.01 6.81 23.64
CA ASN A 252 -2.32 8.10 23.39
C ASN A 252 -3.12 9.20 22.65
N GLY A 253 -4.39 8.97 22.28
CA GLY A 253 -5.21 9.98 21.59
C GLY A 253 -4.78 10.34 20.14
N VAL A 254 -5.62 11.14 19.46
CA VAL A 254 -5.62 11.36 17.99
C VAL A 254 -4.36 12.06 17.45
N LYS A 255 -3.67 12.88 18.26
CA LYS A 255 -2.41 13.54 17.89
C LYS A 255 -1.22 12.56 17.77
N GLY A 256 -1.24 11.45 18.51
CA GLY A 256 -0.15 10.46 18.51
C GLY A 256 -0.19 9.47 17.33
N LEU A 257 -1.37 9.23 16.75
CA LEU A 257 -1.57 8.36 15.57
C LEU A 257 -0.71 8.78 14.37
N ARG A 258 -0.43 10.08 14.30
CA ARG A 258 0.40 10.71 13.28
C ARG A 258 1.87 10.30 13.37
N GLY A 259 2.45 10.16 14.57
CA GLY A 259 3.84 9.77 14.77
C GLY A 259 4.13 8.30 14.40
N TYR A 260 3.24 7.38 14.80
CA TYR A 260 3.40 5.94 14.56
C TYR A 260 3.27 5.52 13.09
N LEU A 261 2.41 6.22 12.32
CA LEU A 261 2.30 6.05 10.87
C LEU A 261 3.47 6.69 10.12
N ILE A 262 4.00 7.82 10.61
CA ILE A 262 5.21 8.46 10.08
C ILE A 262 6.42 7.53 10.27
N GLU A 263 6.60 6.93 11.44
CA GLU A 263 7.76 6.07 11.76
C GLU A 263 7.82 4.79 10.90
N ARG A 264 6.67 4.17 10.60
CA ARG A 264 6.61 2.97 9.74
C ARG A 264 6.65 3.27 8.25
N ILE A 265 6.10 4.39 7.79
CA ILE A 265 6.18 4.80 6.38
C ILE A 265 7.58 5.34 6.05
N ASN A 266 8.21 6.04 7.00
CA ASN A 266 9.62 6.46 6.91
C ASN A 266 10.59 5.27 6.77
N SER A 267 10.19 4.06 7.19
CA SER A 267 11.06 2.87 7.07
C SER A 267 11.11 2.26 5.66
N THR A 268 10.20 2.62 4.75
CA THR A 268 10.15 2.02 3.39
C THR A 268 10.29 3.00 2.23
N VAL A 269 9.98 4.29 2.39
CA VAL A 269 10.33 5.33 1.41
C VAL A 269 10.42 6.66 2.16
N LYS A 270 11.53 6.89 2.85
CA LYS A 270 11.91 8.26 3.17
C LYS A 270 12.44 8.88 1.87
N PRO A 271 11.82 9.95 1.32
CA PRO A 271 12.36 10.64 0.16
C PRO A 271 13.84 10.92 0.40
N TYR A 272 14.69 10.65 -0.58
CA TYR A 272 16.15 10.74 -0.40
C TYR A 272 16.55 12.07 0.21
N ASP A 273 15.91 13.18 -0.17
CA ASP A 273 16.20 14.51 0.36
C ASP A 273 15.88 14.66 1.86
N GLU A 274 14.82 14.04 2.36
CA GLU A 274 14.50 14.03 3.79
C GLU A 274 15.41 13.06 4.55
N TRP A 275 15.76 11.92 3.93
CA TRP A 275 16.76 11.00 4.47
C TRP A 275 18.10 11.72 4.62
N PHE A 276 18.55 12.35 3.55
CA PHE A 276 19.79 13.10 3.46
C PHE A 276 19.84 14.21 4.51
N LYS A 277 18.78 15.03 4.67
CA LYS A 277 18.74 16.10 5.69
C LYS A 277 18.86 15.60 7.13
N GLU A 278 18.26 14.46 7.46
CA GLU A 278 18.39 13.90 8.83
C GLU A 278 19.66 13.05 9.00
N GLN A 279 20.32 12.66 7.91
CA GLN A 279 21.62 11.98 7.94
C GLN A 279 22.79 12.94 7.66
N GLN A 280 22.50 14.24 7.46
CA GLN A 280 23.53 15.25 7.32
C GLN A 280 24.31 15.32 8.62
N LEU A 281 25.58 14.96 8.51
CA LEU A 281 26.52 15.01 9.61
C LEU A 281 26.77 16.47 9.96
N THR A 282 26.80 16.75 11.26
CA THR A 282 27.30 18.04 11.77
C THR A 282 28.79 18.16 11.50
N GLU A 283 29.33 19.39 11.43
CA GLU A 283 30.77 19.62 11.27
C GLU A 283 31.61 18.89 12.32
N LYS A 284 31.09 18.81 13.55
CA LYS A 284 31.72 18.09 14.66
C LYS A 284 31.77 16.58 14.42
N GLU A 285 30.73 15.98 13.86
CA GLU A 285 30.69 14.56 13.51
C GLU A 285 31.60 14.24 12.32
N ILE A 286 31.66 15.13 11.32
CA ILE A 286 32.60 15.04 10.20
C ILE A 286 34.03 15.02 10.71
N GLU A 287 34.39 15.95 11.60
CA GLU A 287 35.74 16.01 12.18
C GLU A 287 36.04 14.77 13.04
N ALA A 288 35.07 14.30 13.82
CA ALA A 288 35.22 13.06 14.59
C ALA A 288 35.42 11.83 13.69
N GLN A 289 34.73 11.75 12.55
CA GLN A 289 34.90 10.67 11.58
C GLN A 289 36.27 10.71 10.89
N LYS A 290 36.73 11.89 10.47
CA LYS A 290 38.07 12.06 9.87
C LYS A 290 39.19 11.58 10.80
N ASN A 291 39.02 11.81 12.10
CA ASN A 291 39.99 11.42 13.12
C ASN A 291 39.81 9.97 13.63
N LYS A 292 38.74 9.27 13.21
CA LYS A 292 38.45 7.91 13.67
C LYS A 292 39.39 6.90 13.01
N LYS A 293 40.20 6.22 13.81
CA LYS A 293 40.96 5.04 13.39
C LYS A 293 40.17 3.76 13.74
N PHE A 294 40.04 2.87 12.76
CA PHE A 294 39.42 1.56 12.91
C PHE A 294 40.53 0.51 13.03
N ASP A 295 40.29 -0.55 13.79
CA ASP A 295 41.26 -1.65 13.97
C ASP A 295 41.55 -2.38 12.64
N TYR A 296 40.58 -2.36 11.73
CA TYR A 296 40.71 -2.84 10.36
C TYR A 296 40.27 -1.73 9.39
N GLN A 297 41.14 -1.38 8.45
CA GLN A 297 40.91 -0.30 7.48
C GLN A 297 40.92 -0.86 6.05
N PRO A 298 39.80 -1.45 5.56
CA PRO A 298 39.76 -1.98 4.20
C PRO A 298 39.97 -0.86 3.18
N LYS A 299 40.65 -1.17 2.07
CA LYS A 299 40.70 -0.28 0.91
C LYS A 299 39.38 -0.39 0.15
N ILE A 300 38.68 0.73 -0.02
CA ILE A 300 37.42 0.78 -0.76
C ILE A 300 37.70 1.20 -2.20
N SER A 301 37.48 0.31 -3.17
CA SER A 301 37.62 0.62 -4.59
C SER A 301 36.27 1.09 -5.15
N VAL A 302 36.22 2.35 -5.61
CA VAL A 302 35.06 2.93 -6.27
C VAL A 302 35.26 2.79 -7.78
N ILE A 303 34.41 1.99 -8.44
CA ILE A 303 34.51 1.74 -9.88
C ILE A 303 33.45 2.56 -10.59
N VAL A 304 33.86 3.43 -11.51
CA VAL A 304 32.95 4.32 -12.24
C VAL A 304 33.12 4.11 -13.75
N PRO A 305 32.12 3.58 -14.45
CA PRO A 305 32.11 3.58 -15.91
C PRO A 305 31.76 4.99 -16.42
N THR A 306 32.50 5.48 -17.40
CA THR A 306 32.21 6.76 -18.08
C THR A 306 32.05 6.56 -19.57
N TYR A 307 31.18 7.36 -20.19
CA TYR A 307 30.99 7.42 -21.63
C TYR A 307 30.55 8.83 -22.02
N ASN A 308 31.33 9.51 -22.86
CA ASN A 308 31.14 10.90 -23.29
C ASN A 308 30.66 11.82 -22.15
N THR A 309 31.23 11.63 -20.95
CA THR A 309 30.74 12.27 -19.73
C THR A 309 31.19 13.73 -19.72
N PRO A 310 30.27 14.71 -19.66
CA PRO A 310 30.65 16.11 -19.65
C PRO A 310 31.63 16.41 -18.50
N MET A 311 32.73 17.09 -18.83
CA MET A 311 33.85 17.36 -17.91
C MET A 311 33.40 17.95 -16.56
N LYS A 312 32.36 18.79 -16.57
CA LYS A 312 31.78 19.38 -15.36
C LYS A 312 31.29 18.30 -14.38
N PHE A 313 30.52 17.31 -14.86
CA PHE A 313 29.97 16.26 -14.00
C PHE A 313 31.04 15.27 -13.54
N LEU A 314 32.03 14.98 -14.41
CA LEU A 314 33.16 14.14 -14.04
C LEU A 314 33.95 14.77 -12.87
N ARG A 315 34.21 16.09 -12.96
CA ARG A 315 34.90 16.83 -11.90
C ARG A 315 34.10 16.87 -10.60
N GLU A 316 32.82 17.23 -10.65
CA GLU A 316 31.94 17.26 -9.48
C GLU A 316 31.86 15.88 -8.78
N MET A 317 31.85 14.79 -9.56
CA MET A 317 31.88 13.43 -9.02
C MET A 317 33.19 13.11 -8.30
N ILE A 318 34.35 13.42 -8.92
CA ILE A 318 35.67 13.20 -8.29
C ILE A 318 35.79 14.01 -7.00
N GLU A 319 35.40 15.29 -7.02
CA GLU A 319 35.43 16.16 -5.84
C GLU A 319 34.53 15.61 -4.72
N SER A 320 33.40 15.01 -5.04
CA SER A 320 32.52 14.38 -4.04
C SER A 320 33.17 13.20 -3.32
N LEU A 321 34.06 12.45 -3.99
CA LEU A 321 34.82 11.35 -3.40
C LEU A 321 36.01 11.85 -2.58
N GLN A 322 36.69 12.89 -3.05
CA GLN A 322 37.78 13.55 -2.31
C GLN A 322 37.32 14.14 -0.98
N ASN A 323 36.07 14.61 -0.92
CA ASN A 323 35.47 15.20 0.28
C ASN A 323 34.88 14.18 1.28
N GLN A 324 35.05 12.86 1.05
CA GLN A 324 34.60 11.83 2.00
C GLN A 324 35.49 11.81 3.26
N THR A 325 34.94 11.36 4.38
CA THR A 325 35.64 11.32 5.68
C THR A 325 36.59 10.12 5.84
N TYR A 326 36.33 9.02 5.13
CA TYR A 326 37.19 7.84 5.14
C TYR A 326 38.28 7.95 4.08
N ALA A 327 39.55 7.77 4.47
CA ALA A 327 40.69 8.07 3.59
C ALA A 327 41.19 6.89 2.75
N ASN A 328 40.95 5.63 3.16
CA ASN A 328 41.52 4.46 2.48
C ASN A 328 40.64 4.00 1.31
N TRP A 329 40.60 4.77 0.23
CA TRP A 329 39.86 4.42 -0.98
C TRP A 329 40.71 4.61 -2.24
N GLU A 330 40.27 4.01 -3.33
CA GLU A 330 40.78 4.26 -4.69
C GLU A 330 39.61 4.46 -5.65
N LEU A 331 39.83 5.21 -6.71
CA LEU A 331 38.85 5.43 -7.78
C LEU A 331 39.40 4.83 -9.07
N CYS A 332 38.63 3.91 -9.64
CA CYS A 332 38.93 3.25 -10.90
C CYS A 332 37.91 3.73 -11.94
N ILE A 333 38.34 4.54 -12.91
CA ILE A 333 37.48 5.03 -13.99
C ILE A 333 37.71 4.15 -15.21
N GLY A 334 36.64 3.53 -15.71
CA GLY A 334 36.64 2.80 -16.97
C GLY A 334 35.96 3.64 -18.04
N ASP A 335 36.75 4.28 -18.91
CA ASP A 335 36.21 5.11 -19.99
C ASP A 335 35.95 4.28 -21.25
N GLY A 336 34.70 4.29 -21.70
CA GLY A 336 34.26 3.63 -22.93
C GLY A 336 34.07 4.58 -24.10
N SER A 337 34.48 5.84 -23.97
CA SER A 337 34.36 6.85 -25.03
C SER A 337 35.31 6.56 -26.19
N GLU A 338 34.86 6.76 -27.42
CA GLU A 338 35.71 6.66 -28.60
C GLU A 338 36.34 8.03 -28.92
N GLY A 339 37.64 8.18 -28.67
CA GLY A 339 38.43 9.37 -29.05
C GLY A 339 38.63 10.41 -27.94
N ASN A 340 39.79 11.09 -28.00
CA ASN A 340 40.34 12.02 -27.00
C ASN A 340 39.43 13.18 -26.59
#